data_AF-A0A8T5UR38-F1
#
_entry.id   AF-A0A8T5UR38-F1
#
_cell.length_a   1.000
_cell.length_b   1.000
_cell.length_c   1.000
_cell.angle_alpha   90.00
_cell.angle_beta   90.00
_cell.angle_gamma   90.00
#
_symmetry.space_group_name_H-M   'P 1'
#
loop_
_entity.id
_entity.type
_entity.pdbx_description
1 polymer ?
#
loop_
_entity_poly.entity_id
_entity_poly.type
_entity_poly.pdbx_seq_one_letter_code
_entity_poly.pdbx_strand_id
1 'polypeptide(L)'
;MEDEDNIYKMLKCEYCGYLFVAPYQKDCICRNCNLFSVKIFRFMYGKYNFFNKDGPKELKIVSNRNIRRTEKKKIPKVEPKELKILSNRNISRIEKKKIPKHKFFYGIVSKERIPIYYNDKKCKYILELTNNLDFISMSTLSGKLDKMLIILSSEDAAVEKKLNARFFDKKGVIHILIGNFSDKKSDWIFNQVSMFFNDILQKDKINIKKLDKSKKREISFKMNIYLNYIEEAVDLKVKFEKPNFDYLDNWLRLDYFGVSAETVGVLSLLWDQEDILKFRKQKQFKFDSENDISKEEREEKENEIMDFTESVLTAKIEATIAIIIANMKGYPRWISIKSGFQKYRFLSFKKLENQFFLYSITEGNIEKLKSLESFLVMHLKDGIEKKFTSSLKTFNEMKIKIRDIVETIPERKFY
;
A
#
# COMPACT_ATOMS: atom_id res chain seq x y z
N MET A 1 -10.55 -34.53 49.08
CA MET A 1 -11.28 -33.28 48.83
C MET A 1 -10.28 -32.15 49.02
N GLU A 2 -9.55 -31.84 47.96
CA GLU A 2 -8.75 -30.63 47.87
C GLU A 2 -9.27 -29.97 46.60
N ASP A 3 -10.20 -29.04 46.77
CA ASP A 3 -10.80 -28.32 45.66
C ASP A 3 -9.75 -27.42 45.01
N GLU A 4 -9.57 -27.63 43.72
CA GLU A 4 -8.74 -26.86 42.82
C GLU A 4 -9.17 -25.39 42.83
N ASP A 5 -8.33 -24.52 43.42
CA ASP A 5 -8.34 -23.08 43.17
C ASP A 5 -8.00 -22.80 41.70
N ASN A 6 -8.96 -23.04 40.80
CA ASN A 6 -8.97 -22.49 39.46
C ASN A 6 -9.24 -20.98 39.56
N ILE A 7 -8.20 -20.22 39.93
CA ILE A 7 -8.20 -18.75 39.80
C ILE A 7 -8.33 -18.45 38.31
N TYR A 8 -9.56 -18.25 37.85
CA TYR A 8 -9.85 -17.70 36.52
C TYR A 8 -9.18 -16.32 36.45
N LYS A 9 -8.00 -16.23 35.81
CA LYS A 9 -7.25 -14.98 35.63
C LYS A 9 -8.13 -13.93 34.96
N MET A 10 -8.79 -13.05 35.69
CA MET A 10 -9.59 -11.99 35.07
C MET A 10 -8.68 -11.08 34.24
N LEU A 11 -9.02 -10.88 32.96
CA LEU A 11 -8.29 -9.96 32.08
C LEU A 11 -9.06 -8.64 31.99
N LYS A 12 -8.38 -7.49 32.13
CA LYS A 12 -9.00 -6.18 31.87
C LYS A 12 -8.79 -5.75 30.43
N CYS A 13 -9.87 -5.27 29.79
CA CYS A 13 -9.82 -4.58 28.52
C CYS A 13 -8.87 -3.39 28.60
N GLU A 14 -7.99 -3.30 27.61
CA GLU A 14 -6.97 -2.24 27.52
C GLU A 14 -7.58 -0.86 27.24
N TYR A 15 -8.82 -0.82 26.75
CA TYR A 15 -9.46 0.41 26.27
C TYR A 15 -10.54 0.95 27.21
N CYS A 16 -11.41 0.07 27.75
CA CYS A 16 -12.53 0.49 28.59
C CYS A 16 -12.48 -0.10 30.01
N GLY A 17 -11.41 -0.83 30.37
CA GLY A 17 -11.26 -1.44 31.68
C GLY A 17 -12.18 -2.63 31.98
N TYR A 18 -13.10 -2.96 31.07
CA TYR A 18 -14.04 -4.09 31.21
C TYR A 18 -13.32 -5.39 31.56
N LEU A 19 -13.84 -6.10 32.57
CA LEU A 19 -13.27 -7.36 33.05
C LEU A 19 -13.80 -8.54 32.24
N PHE A 20 -12.90 -9.24 31.56
CA PHE A 20 -13.15 -10.52 30.93
C PHE A 20 -13.09 -11.63 31.97
N VAL A 21 -14.20 -12.34 32.09
CA VAL A 21 -14.31 -13.56 32.89
C VAL A 21 -14.31 -14.74 31.92
N ALA A 22 -13.59 -15.80 32.25
CA ALA A 22 -13.59 -17.02 31.45
C ALA A 22 -14.99 -17.67 31.45
N PRO A 23 -15.40 -18.35 30.36
CA PRO A 23 -14.63 -18.60 29.13
C PRO A 23 -14.51 -17.35 28.24
N TYR A 24 -13.30 -17.10 27.73
CA TYR A 24 -13.05 -15.99 26.82
C TYR A 24 -13.71 -16.23 25.47
N GLN A 25 -14.24 -15.17 24.87
CA GLN A 25 -14.82 -15.24 23.54
C GLN A 25 -13.73 -15.50 22.50
N LYS A 26 -14.02 -16.42 21.56
CA LYS A 26 -13.13 -16.76 20.45
C LYS A 26 -12.81 -15.56 19.57
N ASP A 27 -13.72 -14.60 19.49
CA ASP A 27 -13.55 -13.37 18.72
C ASP A 27 -12.60 -12.35 19.38
N CYS A 28 -12.14 -12.59 20.62
CA CYS A 28 -11.26 -11.69 21.38
C CYS A 28 -11.72 -10.22 21.40
N ILE A 29 -13.00 -9.93 21.12
CA ILE A 29 -13.54 -8.57 21.08
C ILE A 29 -14.11 -8.22 22.44
N CYS A 30 -13.87 -6.99 22.89
CA CYS A 30 -14.50 -6.47 24.09
C CYS A 30 -15.99 -6.21 23.84
N ARG A 31 -16.89 -6.90 24.55
CA ARG A 31 -18.34 -6.65 24.47
C ARG A 31 -18.75 -5.21 24.78
N ASN A 32 -17.98 -4.53 25.64
CA ASN A 32 -18.33 -3.19 26.08
C ASN A 32 -17.94 -2.11 25.05
N CYS A 33 -16.74 -2.21 24.45
CA CYS A 33 -16.27 -1.18 23.51
C CYS A 33 -16.18 -1.65 22.05
N ASN A 34 -16.52 -2.90 21.75
CA ASN A 34 -16.38 -3.53 20.43
C ASN A 34 -14.96 -3.42 19.82
N LEU A 35 -13.94 -3.23 20.67
CA LEU A 35 -12.53 -3.22 20.26
C LEU A 35 -11.89 -4.56 20.57
N PHE A 36 -10.98 -5.01 19.69
CA PHE A 36 -10.21 -6.22 19.91
C PHE A 36 -9.30 -6.09 21.12
N SER A 37 -9.36 -7.05 22.05
CA SER A 37 -8.45 -7.12 23.17
C SER A 37 -7.20 -7.92 22.82
N VAL A 38 -6.09 -7.20 22.64
CA VAL A 38 -4.78 -7.83 22.42
C VAL A 38 -4.38 -8.72 23.61
N LYS A 39 -4.71 -8.33 24.85
CA LYS A 39 -4.61 -9.16 26.05
C LYS A 39 -5.34 -10.49 25.94
N ILE A 40 -6.63 -10.51 25.57
CA ILE A 40 -7.37 -11.78 25.39
C ILE A 40 -6.72 -12.62 24.30
N PHE A 41 -6.39 -12.01 23.17
CA PHE A 41 -5.79 -12.75 22.07
C PHE A 41 -4.46 -13.38 22.44
N ARG A 42 -3.57 -12.63 23.12
CA ARG A 42 -2.32 -13.17 23.64
C ARG A 42 -2.57 -14.25 24.69
N PHE A 43 -3.60 -14.14 25.51
CA PHE A 43 -3.93 -15.18 26.48
C PHE A 43 -4.42 -16.47 25.80
N MET A 44 -5.32 -16.34 24.81
CA MET A 44 -5.93 -17.46 24.10
C MET A 44 -4.97 -18.14 23.13
N TYR A 45 -4.23 -17.35 22.35
CA TYR A 45 -3.36 -17.82 21.26
C TYR A 45 -1.87 -17.79 21.62
N GLY A 46 -1.49 -17.14 22.72
CA GLY A 46 -0.13 -17.09 23.24
C GLY A 46 0.17 -18.11 24.34
N LYS A 47 -0.67 -19.15 24.50
CA LYS A 47 -0.35 -20.33 25.33
C LYS A 47 0.87 -21.12 24.85
N TYR A 48 1.29 -20.90 23.61
CA TYR A 48 2.64 -21.24 23.18
C TYR A 48 3.53 -20.02 23.44
N ASN A 49 4.72 -20.21 24.02
CA ASN A 49 5.76 -19.21 24.41
C ASN A 49 6.22 -18.19 23.33
N PHE A 50 5.42 -17.90 22.31
CA PHE A 50 5.72 -17.03 21.18
C PHE A 50 5.56 -15.53 21.48
N PHE A 51 4.75 -15.14 22.46
CA PHE A 51 4.48 -13.74 22.79
C PHE A 51 5.10 -13.27 24.11
N ASN A 52 5.60 -14.20 24.93
CA ASN A 52 6.29 -13.91 26.19
C ASN A 52 7.73 -14.46 26.07
N LYS A 53 8.67 -13.61 25.68
CA LYS A 53 10.07 -13.84 26.04
C LYS A 53 10.33 -13.06 27.31
N ASP A 54 10.29 -13.75 28.44
CA ASP A 54 11.11 -13.33 29.57
C ASP A 54 12.57 -13.32 29.07
N GLY A 55 13.30 -12.24 29.39
CA GLY A 55 14.66 -12.00 28.89
C GLY A 55 15.61 -13.17 29.14
N PRO A 56 16.77 -13.22 28.46
CA PRO A 56 17.72 -14.30 28.64
C PRO A 56 18.15 -14.33 30.12
N LYS A 57 17.80 -15.42 30.83
CA LYS A 57 18.47 -15.75 32.09
C LYS A 57 19.95 -15.86 31.77
N GLU A 58 20.75 -15.01 32.39
CA GLU A 58 22.22 -15.06 32.32
C GLU A 58 22.67 -16.48 32.70
N LEU A 59 23.04 -17.26 31.69
CA LEU A 59 23.81 -18.48 31.91
C LEU A 59 25.20 -18.02 32.35
N LYS A 60 25.45 -18.07 33.66
CA LYS A 60 26.80 -18.03 34.21
C LYS A 60 27.59 -19.18 33.61
N ILE A 61 28.37 -18.88 32.57
CA ILE A 61 29.37 -19.81 32.03
C ILE A 61 30.48 -19.87 33.06
N VAL A 62 30.46 -20.91 33.90
CA VAL A 62 31.63 -21.31 34.68
C VAL A 62 32.62 -21.88 33.68
N SER A 63 33.60 -21.05 33.34
CA SER A 63 34.75 -21.43 32.52
C SER A 63 35.67 -22.36 33.32
N ASN A 64 35.85 -23.59 32.86
CA ASN A 64 37.06 -24.36 33.14
C ASN A 64 37.76 -24.75 31.84
N ARG A 65 38.86 -24.04 31.62
CA ARG A 65 40.15 -24.44 31.00
C ARG A 65 40.36 -25.97 31.07
N ASN A 66 40.99 -26.69 30.15
CA ASN A 66 42.04 -26.36 29.20
C ASN A 66 42.45 -27.63 28.39
N ILE A 67 43.22 -27.43 27.30
CA ILE A 67 44.22 -28.34 26.65
C ILE A 67 43.80 -29.18 25.41
N ARG A 68 44.09 -28.58 24.25
CA ARG A 68 45.00 -28.98 23.13
C ARG A 68 44.91 -30.34 22.41
N ARG A 69 44.99 -30.18 21.07
CA ARG A 69 45.85 -30.86 20.07
C ARG A 69 45.37 -32.16 19.40
N THR A 70 45.04 -31.97 18.11
CA THR A 70 45.48 -32.71 16.91
C THR A 70 45.20 -34.21 16.72
N GLU A 71 44.83 -34.46 15.45
CA GLU A 71 45.02 -35.66 14.63
C GLU A 71 43.90 -36.68 14.47
N LYS A 72 43.55 -36.83 13.18
CA LYS A 72 42.65 -37.80 12.59
C LYS A 72 43.18 -39.22 12.83
N LYS A 73 42.38 -40.09 13.45
CA LYS A 73 42.43 -41.53 13.23
C LYS A 73 41.01 -42.10 13.07
N LYS A 74 40.78 -42.74 11.93
CA LYS A 74 39.63 -43.60 11.66
C LYS A 74 39.74 -44.85 12.53
N ILE A 75 38.72 -45.15 13.34
CA ILE A 75 38.38 -46.51 13.81
C ILE A 75 36.84 -46.60 13.97
N PRO A 76 36.23 -47.79 14.09
CA PRO A 76 35.31 -48.38 13.12
C PRO A 76 33.84 -48.30 13.56
N LYS A 77 32.93 -48.73 12.67
CA LYS A 77 31.50 -48.93 12.96
C LYS A 77 31.31 -49.78 14.23
N VAL A 78 30.63 -49.20 15.23
CA VAL A 78 30.01 -49.94 16.33
C VAL A 78 28.53 -49.54 16.33
N GLU A 79 27.66 -50.52 16.10
CA GLU A 79 26.21 -50.38 16.16
C GLU A 79 25.76 -50.01 17.59
N PRO A 80 24.95 -48.96 17.78
CA PRO A 80 24.26 -48.74 19.05
C PRO A 80 23.00 -49.62 19.08
N LYS A 81 22.99 -50.55 20.05
CA LYS A 81 21.82 -51.34 20.46
C LYS A 81 20.58 -50.46 20.67
N GLU A 82 19.47 -50.97 20.16
CA GLU A 82 18.14 -50.36 20.15
C GLU A 82 17.67 -49.89 21.54
N LEU A 83 17.38 -48.60 21.66
CA LEU A 83 16.42 -48.10 22.65
C LEU A 83 15.01 -48.26 22.06
N LYS A 84 14.30 -49.29 22.53
CA LYS A 84 12.87 -49.50 22.28
C LYS A 84 12.06 -48.36 22.90
N ILE A 85 11.89 -47.27 22.15
CA ILE A 85 10.80 -46.31 22.39
C ILE A 85 9.59 -46.85 21.64
N LEU A 86 8.56 -47.21 22.42
CA LEU A 86 7.25 -47.64 21.97
C LEU A 86 6.76 -46.76 20.81
N SER A 87 6.71 -47.40 19.65
CA SER A 87 6.17 -46.84 18.43
C SER A 87 4.64 -46.83 18.51
N ASN A 88 4.08 -45.76 19.08
CA ASN A 88 2.72 -45.36 18.69
C ASN A 88 2.79 -44.78 17.28
N ARG A 89 2.79 -45.69 16.31
CA ARG A 89 2.47 -45.46 14.89
C ARG A 89 1.03 -44.96 14.81
N ASN A 90 0.82 -43.67 15.05
CA ASN A 90 -0.36 -42.91 14.63
C ASN A 90 -0.05 -41.41 14.56
N ILE A 91 1.18 -41.05 14.19
CA ILE A 91 1.43 -39.73 13.59
C ILE A 91 1.05 -39.89 12.12
N SER A 92 -0.26 -39.83 11.87
CA SER A 92 -0.79 -39.48 10.56
C SER A 92 0.05 -38.34 10.04
N ARG A 93 0.64 -38.53 8.85
CA ARG A 93 1.30 -37.49 8.05
C ARG A 93 0.61 -36.16 8.34
N ILE A 94 1.27 -35.29 9.10
CA ILE A 94 0.88 -33.89 9.16
C ILE A 94 1.15 -33.43 7.75
N GLU A 95 0.12 -33.46 6.92
CA GLU A 95 0.09 -32.70 5.68
C GLU A 95 0.64 -31.34 6.05
N LYS A 96 1.71 -30.93 5.37
CA LYS A 96 2.18 -29.54 5.43
C LYS A 96 0.96 -28.69 5.09
N LYS A 97 0.22 -28.23 6.11
CA LYS A 97 -0.92 -27.32 5.94
C LYS A 97 -0.34 -26.18 5.12
N LYS A 98 -0.75 -26.10 3.85
CA LYS A 98 -0.43 -24.97 2.98
C LYS A 98 -0.76 -23.74 3.81
N ILE A 99 0.23 -22.89 4.05
CA ILE A 99 0.01 -21.59 4.70
C ILE A 99 -1.18 -20.98 3.96
N PRO A 100 -2.30 -20.68 4.64
CA PRO A 100 -3.48 -20.19 3.96
C PRO A 100 -3.07 -18.96 3.14
N LYS A 101 -3.42 -18.97 1.85
CA LYS A 101 -3.25 -17.78 1.03
C LYS A 101 -4.17 -16.72 1.62
N HIS A 102 -3.57 -15.64 2.12
CA HIS A 102 -4.30 -14.49 2.63
C HIS A 102 -5.35 -14.03 1.60
N LYS A 103 -6.58 -13.78 2.06
CA LYS A 103 -7.68 -13.30 1.21
C LYS A 103 -7.44 -11.88 0.67
N PHE A 104 -6.53 -11.15 1.30
CA PHE A 104 -6.16 -9.78 0.93
C PHE A 104 -4.69 -9.52 1.14
N PHE A 105 -4.19 -8.45 0.52
CA PHE A 105 -2.84 -7.94 0.79
C PHE A 105 -2.90 -6.89 1.91
N TYR A 106 -1.99 -7.01 2.87
CA TYR A 106 -1.75 -5.99 3.89
C TYR A 106 -0.26 -5.68 3.98
N GLY A 107 0.04 -4.39 4.01
CA GLY A 107 1.39 -3.85 4.05
C GLY A 107 1.55 -2.76 5.11
N ILE A 108 2.78 -2.63 5.64
CA ILE A 108 3.19 -1.54 6.52
C ILE A 108 4.55 -1.03 6.08
N VAL A 109 4.64 0.28 5.88
CA VAL A 109 5.87 0.97 5.49
C VAL A 109 6.04 2.25 6.31
N SER A 110 7.27 2.60 6.67
CA SER A 110 7.53 3.88 7.34
C SER A 110 7.53 5.04 6.35
N LYS A 111 7.23 6.25 6.82
CA LYS A 111 7.42 7.48 6.01
C LYS A 111 8.87 7.72 5.60
N GLU A 112 9.82 7.12 6.30
CA GLU A 112 11.25 7.10 5.95
C GLU A 112 11.58 6.02 4.90
N ARG A 113 10.56 5.50 4.20
CA ARG A 113 10.67 4.51 3.12
C ARG A 113 11.23 3.15 3.55
N ILE A 114 11.08 2.79 4.83
CA ILE A 114 11.52 1.49 5.36
C ILE A 114 10.36 0.50 5.30
N PRO A 115 10.43 -0.57 4.49
CA PRO A 115 9.42 -1.63 4.50
C PRO A 115 9.50 -2.38 5.85
N ILE A 116 8.37 -2.40 6.56
CA ILE A 116 8.26 -2.97 7.91
C ILE A 116 7.66 -4.37 7.83
N TYR A 117 6.52 -4.51 7.16
CA TYR A 117 5.78 -5.76 7.09
C TYR A 117 4.94 -5.85 5.82
N TYR A 118 4.74 -7.07 5.34
CA TYR A 118 3.79 -7.41 4.28
C TYR A 118 3.46 -8.90 4.39
N ASN A 119 2.21 -9.27 4.09
CA ASN A 119 1.74 -10.65 4.20
C ASN A 119 1.98 -11.49 2.93
N ASP A 120 2.22 -10.86 1.78
CA ASP A 120 2.60 -11.54 0.52
C ASP A 120 3.92 -11.01 -0.05
N LYS A 121 4.90 -11.91 -0.19
CA LYS A 121 6.22 -11.61 -0.76
C LYS A 121 6.18 -11.19 -2.23
N LYS A 122 5.20 -11.67 -2.99
CA LYS A 122 5.07 -11.30 -4.41
C LYS A 122 4.73 -9.82 -4.58
N CYS A 123 4.08 -9.25 -3.57
CA CYS A 123 3.59 -7.88 -3.56
C CYS A 123 4.55 -6.90 -2.82
N LYS A 124 5.82 -7.27 -2.60
CA LYS A 124 6.78 -6.44 -1.84
C LYS A 124 6.90 -5.03 -2.43
N TYR A 125 6.96 -4.90 -3.75
CA TYR A 125 7.15 -3.61 -4.44
C TYR A 125 5.97 -2.65 -4.27
N ILE A 126 4.82 -3.13 -3.82
CA ILE A 126 3.67 -2.26 -3.46
C ILE A 126 4.02 -1.34 -2.29
N LEU A 127 4.89 -1.77 -1.37
CA LEU A 127 5.35 -0.90 -0.29
C LEU A 127 6.20 0.25 -0.80
N GLU A 128 7.06 -0.02 -1.79
CA GLU A 128 7.89 1.00 -2.44
C GLU A 128 7.02 1.97 -3.25
N LEU A 129 6.05 1.44 -4.01
CA LEU A 129 5.02 2.22 -4.70
C LEU A 129 4.28 3.14 -3.74
N THR A 130 3.89 2.64 -2.57
CA THR A 130 3.14 3.43 -1.58
C THR A 130 3.92 4.65 -1.12
N ASN A 131 5.22 4.50 -0.85
CA ASN A 131 6.05 5.66 -0.48
C ASN A 131 6.17 6.67 -1.62
N ASN A 132 6.28 6.19 -2.86
CA ASN A 132 6.34 7.06 -4.03
C ASN A 132 5.01 7.80 -4.21
N LEU A 133 3.88 7.12 -4.05
CA LEU A 133 2.55 7.72 -4.10
C LEU A 133 2.31 8.70 -2.96
N ASP A 134 2.75 8.42 -1.74
CA ASP A 134 2.66 9.34 -0.61
C ASP A 134 3.51 10.60 -0.87
N PHE A 135 4.73 10.42 -1.38
CA PHE A 135 5.59 11.52 -1.78
C PHE A 135 4.96 12.37 -2.89
N ILE A 136 4.43 11.76 -3.95
CA ILE A 136 3.72 12.47 -5.04
C ILE A 136 2.48 13.19 -4.47
N SER A 137 1.72 12.54 -3.60
CA SER A 137 0.53 13.14 -2.98
C SER A 137 0.88 14.41 -2.21
N MET A 138 1.93 14.37 -1.40
CA MET A 138 2.35 15.51 -0.56
C MET A 138 3.10 16.60 -1.34
N SER A 139 4.09 16.23 -2.15
CA SER A 139 5.03 17.17 -2.78
C SER A 139 4.52 17.75 -4.10
N THR A 140 3.58 17.07 -4.75
CA THR A 140 3.12 17.37 -6.11
C THR A 140 1.63 17.71 -6.09
N LEU A 141 0.79 16.85 -5.49
CA LEU A 141 -0.68 17.02 -5.51
C LEU A 141 -1.23 17.75 -4.28
N SER A 142 -0.38 18.21 -3.36
CA SER A 142 -0.78 19.00 -2.19
C SER A 142 -1.85 18.35 -1.30
N GLY A 143 -1.78 17.04 -1.08
CA GLY A 143 -2.74 16.33 -0.24
C GLY A 143 -2.22 15.03 0.37
N LYS A 144 -3.14 14.25 0.94
CA LYS A 144 -2.84 12.95 1.56
C LYS A 144 -3.35 11.81 0.67
N LEU A 145 -2.52 10.79 0.46
CA LEU A 145 -2.91 9.57 -0.25
C LEU A 145 -4.06 8.88 0.52
N ASP A 146 -5.15 8.52 -0.18
CA ASP A 146 -6.35 7.96 0.46
C ASP A 146 -6.74 6.58 -0.09
N LYS A 147 -7.15 6.50 -1.36
CA LYS A 147 -7.67 5.28 -1.98
C LYS A 147 -7.10 5.10 -3.39
N MET A 148 -7.17 3.90 -3.91
CA MET A 148 -6.85 3.57 -5.29
C MET A 148 -7.75 2.44 -5.77
N LEU A 149 -8.31 2.58 -6.97
CA LEU A 149 -9.04 1.51 -7.64
C LEU A 149 -8.10 0.83 -8.62
N ILE A 150 -8.00 -0.50 -8.56
CA ILE A 150 -7.18 -1.31 -9.46
C ILE A 150 -8.11 -2.15 -10.32
N ILE A 151 -7.91 -2.13 -11.64
CA ILE A 151 -8.54 -3.05 -12.58
C ILE A 151 -7.53 -4.14 -12.91
N LEU A 152 -7.87 -5.39 -12.61
CA LEU A 152 -7.05 -6.54 -12.96
C LEU A 152 -7.34 -6.95 -14.40
N SER A 153 -6.29 -7.11 -15.19
CA SER A 153 -6.38 -7.64 -16.54
C SER A 153 -6.50 -9.16 -16.44
N SER A 154 -7.68 -9.71 -16.74
CA SER A 154 -7.83 -11.14 -16.97
C SER A 154 -8.01 -11.37 -18.46
N GLU A 155 -7.15 -12.19 -19.05
CA GLU A 155 -7.26 -12.62 -20.44
C GLU A 155 -8.55 -13.44 -20.68
N ASP A 156 -9.10 -14.06 -19.62
CA ASP A 156 -10.21 -15.04 -19.72
C ASP A 156 -11.54 -14.63 -19.07
N ALA A 157 -11.68 -13.43 -18.49
CA ALA A 157 -12.95 -13.06 -17.83
C ALA A 157 -13.73 -12.01 -18.64
N ALA A 158 -15.00 -12.34 -18.92
CA ALA A 158 -15.99 -11.41 -19.47
C ALA A 158 -16.27 -10.19 -18.56
N VAL A 159 -15.76 -10.19 -17.32
CA VAL A 159 -15.95 -9.13 -16.33
C VAL A 159 -14.60 -8.73 -15.72
N GLU A 160 -14.25 -7.45 -15.86
CA GLU A 160 -13.08 -6.86 -15.20
C GLU A 160 -13.14 -7.05 -13.68
N LYS A 161 -12.16 -7.75 -13.12
CA LYS A 161 -12.03 -7.89 -11.67
C LYS A 161 -11.42 -6.62 -11.08
N LYS A 162 -12.16 -5.96 -10.19
CA LYS A 162 -11.74 -4.72 -9.53
C LYS A 162 -11.27 -5.01 -8.11
N LEU A 163 -10.23 -4.32 -7.66
CA LEU A 163 -9.75 -4.33 -6.26
C LEU A 163 -9.68 -2.90 -5.74
N ASN A 164 -10.03 -2.72 -4.46
CA ASN A 164 -9.83 -1.46 -3.74
C ASN A 164 -8.51 -1.55 -2.97
N ALA A 165 -7.67 -0.54 -3.15
CA ALA A 165 -6.53 -0.25 -2.30
C ALA A 165 -6.88 0.95 -1.41
N ARG A 166 -6.60 0.83 -0.12
CA ARG A 166 -6.75 1.93 0.84
C ARG A 166 -5.44 2.17 1.57
N PHE A 167 -5.17 3.43 1.87
CA PHE A 167 -3.97 3.89 2.56
C PHE A 167 -4.38 4.54 3.88
N PHE A 168 -3.69 4.19 4.95
CA PHE A 168 -3.97 4.71 6.29
C PHE A 168 -2.67 5.10 6.99
N ASP A 169 -2.44 6.41 7.08
CA ASP A 169 -1.31 7.00 7.78
C ASP A 169 -1.62 7.16 9.27
N LYS A 170 -0.80 6.54 10.12
CA LYS A 170 -0.89 6.69 11.58
C LYS A 170 0.49 6.55 12.21
N LYS A 171 0.86 7.52 13.06
CA LYS A 171 2.11 7.51 13.84
C LYS A 171 3.38 7.32 12.99
N GLY A 172 3.42 7.93 11.79
CA GLY A 172 4.61 7.92 10.93
C GLY A 172 4.82 6.61 10.13
N VAL A 173 3.81 5.73 10.11
CA VAL A 173 3.75 4.57 9.22
C VAL A 173 2.50 4.64 8.36
N ILE A 174 2.60 4.12 7.14
CA ILE A 174 1.52 3.99 6.19
C ILE A 174 1.13 2.52 6.14
N HIS A 175 -0.12 2.25 6.49
CA HIS A 175 -0.74 0.95 6.31
C HIS A 175 -1.41 0.89 4.94
N ILE A 176 -1.29 -0.24 4.25
CA ILE A 176 -1.87 -0.46 2.93
C ILE A 176 -2.72 -1.72 3.01
N LEU A 177 -3.96 -1.63 2.54
CA LEU A 177 -4.88 -2.76 2.43
C LEU A 177 -5.36 -2.85 0.99
N ILE A 178 -5.18 -4.00 0.34
CA ILE A 178 -5.68 -4.24 -1.03
C ILE A 178 -6.57 -5.48 -1.05
N GLY A 179 -7.79 -5.31 -1.53
CA GLY A 179 -8.77 -6.39 -1.72
C GLY A 179 -10.16 -5.85 -2.01
N ASN A 180 -11.18 -6.70 -1.85
CA ASN A 180 -12.58 -6.32 -2.07
C ASN A 180 -13.23 -6.02 -0.73
N PHE A 181 -13.13 -4.76 -0.31
CA PHE A 181 -13.63 -4.28 0.97
C PHE A 181 -14.49 -3.03 0.80
N SER A 182 -15.50 -2.93 1.67
CA SER A 182 -16.19 -1.68 1.94
C SER A 182 -15.32 -0.75 2.76
N ASP A 183 -15.62 0.55 2.71
CA ASP A 183 -14.90 1.53 3.51
C ASP A 183 -14.98 1.21 5.01
N LYS A 184 -16.17 0.86 5.51
CA LYS A 184 -16.38 0.47 6.92
C LYS A 184 -15.53 -0.73 7.34
N LYS A 185 -15.45 -1.76 6.49
CA LYS A 185 -14.62 -2.95 6.77
C LYS A 185 -13.14 -2.61 6.77
N SER A 186 -12.67 -1.83 5.80
CA SER A 186 -11.27 -1.40 5.77
C SER A 186 -10.89 -0.54 6.96
N ASP A 187 -11.73 0.42 7.38
CA ASP A 187 -11.47 1.26 8.57
C ASP A 187 -11.38 0.41 9.84
N TRP A 188 -12.27 -0.58 9.97
CA TRP A 188 -12.21 -1.54 11.07
C TRP A 188 -10.90 -2.34 11.04
N ILE A 189 -10.50 -2.91 9.89
CA ILE A 189 -9.22 -3.64 9.75
C ILE A 189 -8.04 -2.74 10.12
N PHE A 190 -7.98 -1.51 9.60
CA PHE A 190 -6.90 -0.58 9.93
C PHE A 190 -6.84 -0.27 11.42
N ASN A 191 -7.97 -0.06 12.07
CA ASN A 191 -8.01 0.19 13.51
C ASN A 191 -7.49 -1.03 14.29
N GLN A 192 -7.99 -2.23 13.98
CA GLN A 192 -7.57 -3.45 14.66
C GLN A 192 -6.08 -3.77 14.45
N VAL A 193 -5.60 -3.65 13.22
CA VAL A 193 -4.21 -3.99 12.87
C VAL A 193 -3.24 -2.90 13.33
N SER A 194 -3.60 -1.63 13.25
CA SER A 194 -2.77 -0.55 13.77
C SER A 194 -2.64 -0.61 15.30
N MET A 195 -3.72 -0.95 16.02
CA MET A 195 -3.67 -1.17 17.47
C MET A 195 -2.72 -2.31 17.83
N PHE A 196 -2.88 -3.47 17.20
CA PHE A 196 -2.02 -4.63 17.44
C PHE A 196 -0.55 -4.35 17.09
N PHE A 197 -0.30 -3.70 15.95
CA PHE A 197 1.06 -3.31 15.54
C PHE A 197 1.71 -2.36 16.55
N ASN A 198 0.98 -1.36 17.06
CA ASN A 198 1.50 -0.46 18.09
C ASN A 198 1.81 -1.20 19.40
N ASP A 199 0.99 -2.17 19.80
CA ASP A 199 1.22 -2.99 20.99
C ASP A 199 2.49 -3.84 20.86
N ILE A 200 2.77 -4.39 19.68
CA ILE A 200 4.05 -5.07 19.36
C ILE A 200 5.21 -4.09 19.59
N LEU A 201 5.17 -2.91 18.97
CA LEU A 201 6.26 -1.95 19.06
C LEU A 201 6.55 -1.51 20.50
N GLN A 202 5.50 -1.27 21.29
CA GLN A 202 5.64 -0.81 22.67
C GLN A 202 6.17 -1.90 23.59
N LYS A 203 5.59 -3.11 23.57
CA LYS A 203 5.99 -4.19 24.46
C LYS A 203 7.38 -4.73 24.14
N ASP A 204 7.69 -4.86 22.85
CA ASP A 204 8.99 -5.38 22.41
C ASP A 204 10.05 -4.27 22.30
N LYS A 205 9.71 -3.02 22.66
CA LYS A 205 10.56 -1.82 22.57
C LYS A 205 11.25 -1.69 21.20
N ILE A 206 10.49 -1.95 20.13
CA ILE A 206 11.02 -1.94 18.77
C ILE A 206 11.02 -0.52 18.22
N ASN A 207 12.22 -0.04 17.85
CA ASN A 207 12.38 1.20 17.11
C ASN A 207 12.31 0.93 15.60
N ILE A 208 11.28 1.47 14.93
CA ILE A 208 11.06 1.34 13.48
C ILE A 208 12.27 1.84 12.67
N LYS A 209 12.94 2.91 13.12
CA LYS A 209 14.10 3.49 12.40
C LYS A 209 15.33 2.57 12.42
N LYS A 210 15.38 1.62 13.36
CA LYS A 210 16.49 0.67 13.56
C LYS A 210 15.97 -0.77 13.54
N LEU A 211 15.27 -1.11 12.46
CA LEU A 211 14.71 -2.46 12.23
C LEU A 211 15.76 -3.41 11.64
N ASP A 212 16.36 -4.23 12.50
CA ASP A 212 17.19 -5.36 12.08
C ASP A 212 16.35 -6.53 11.52
N LYS A 213 17.03 -7.51 10.93
CA LYS A 213 16.40 -8.70 10.31
C LYS A 213 15.66 -9.57 11.31
N SER A 214 16.09 -9.60 12.57
CA SER A 214 15.45 -10.39 13.64
C SER A 214 14.12 -9.77 14.04
N LYS A 215 14.10 -8.46 14.32
CA LYS A 215 12.89 -7.70 14.66
C LYS A 215 11.87 -7.71 13.52
N LYS A 216 12.30 -7.59 12.27
CA LYS A 216 11.40 -7.74 11.11
C LYS A 216 10.76 -9.12 11.04
N ARG A 217 11.52 -10.18 11.32
CA ARG A 217 10.99 -11.55 11.37
C ARG A 217 9.98 -11.72 12.51
N GLU A 218 10.27 -11.16 13.67
CA GLU A 218 9.37 -11.19 14.83
C GLU A 218 8.04 -10.47 14.55
N ILE A 219 8.10 -9.24 14.02
CA ILE A 219 6.92 -8.50 13.57
C ILE A 219 6.15 -9.35 12.55
N SER A 220 6.83 -9.88 11.53
CA SER A 220 6.18 -10.65 10.47
C SER A 220 5.46 -11.89 11.00
N PHE A 221 6.09 -12.61 11.92
CA PHE A 221 5.51 -13.78 12.55
C PHE A 221 4.24 -13.42 13.35
N LYS A 222 4.33 -12.44 14.25
CA LYS A 222 3.20 -12.00 15.09
C LYS A 222 2.04 -11.44 14.23
N MET A 223 2.37 -10.66 13.20
CA MET A 223 1.38 -10.07 12.29
C MET A 223 0.67 -11.12 11.42
N ASN A 224 1.38 -12.13 10.90
CA ASN A 224 0.75 -13.19 10.11
C ASN A 224 -0.28 -13.98 10.92
N ILE A 225 0.04 -14.32 12.18
CA ILE A 225 -0.91 -15.00 13.08
C ILE A 225 -2.16 -14.13 13.27
N TYR A 226 -1.97 -12.83 13.50
CA TYR A 226 -3.07 -11.91 13.72
C TYR A 226 -3.93 -11.67 12.47
N LEU A 227 -3.32 -11.55 11.29
CA LEU A 227 -4.08 -11.39 10.05
C LEU A 227 -4.90 -12.64 9.70
N ASN A 228 -4.37 -13.84 9.95
CA ASN A 228 -5.16 -15.07 9.79
C ASN A 228 -6.41 -15.04 10.66
N TYR A 229 -6.27 -14.59 11.91
CA TYR A 229 -7.39 -14.41 12.83
C TYR A 229 -8.40 -13.37 12.30
N ILE A 230 -7.93 -12.22 11.79
CA ILE A 230 -8.80 -11.20 11.18
C ILE A 230 -9.56 -11.75 9.96
N GLU A 231 -8.92 -12.57 9.13
CA GLU A 231 -9.54 -13.19 7.95
C GLU A 231 -10.62 -14.23 8.27
N GLU A 232 -10.54 -14.86 9.45
CA GLU A 232 -11.55 -15.76 9.99
C GLU A 232 -12.70 -14.98 10.64
N ALA A 233 -12.39 -13.90 11.37
CA ALA A 233 -13.37 -13.08 12.08
C ALA A 233 -14.22 -12.21 11.16
N VAL A 234 -13.64 -11.70 10.07
CA VAL A 234 -14.40 -10.98 9.04
C VAL A 234 -15.02 -12.03 8.14
N ASP A 235 -16.36 -12.19 8.19
CA ASP A 235 -17.09 -12.88 7.13
C ASP A 235 -16.96 -12.05 5.84
N LEU A 236 -15.84 -12.30 5.16
CA LEU A 236 -15.43 -11.62 3.94
C LEU A 236 -16.35 -12.09 2.81
N LYS A 237 -17.60 -11.61 2.81
CA LYS A 237 -18.44 -11.60 1.61
C LYS A 237 -17.70 -10.74 0.58
N VAL A 238 -17.01 -11.41 -0.34
CA VAL A 238 -16.13 -10.84 -1.39
C VAL A 238 -16.98 -10.19 -2.49
N LYS A 239 -17.85 -9.24 -2.15
CA LYS A 239 -18.53 -8.42 -3.13
C LYS A 239 -17.77 -7.09 -3.24
N PHE A 240 -17.42 -6.71 -4.46
CA PHE A 240 -16.84 -5.40 -4.72
C PHE A 240 -17.86 -4.33 -4.34
N GLU A 241 -17.42 -3.32 -3.60
CA GLU A 241 -18.19 -2.11 -3.33
C GLU A 241 -17.45 -0.93 -3.94
N LYS A 242 -18.16 -0.09 -4.71
CA LYS A 242 -17.60 1.14 -5.29
C LYS A 242 -17.12 2.02 -4.12
N PRO A 243 -15.87 2.49 -4.14
CA PRO A 243 -15.38 3.41 -3.11
C PRO A 243 -16.29 4.63 -3.02
N ASN A 244 -16.68 4.99 -1.79
CA ASN A 244 -17.48 6.18 -1.56
C ASN A 244 -16.56 7.41 -1.44
N PHE A 245 -16.98 8.51 -2.04
CA PHE A 245 -16.35 9.79 -1.91
C PHE A 245 -17.43 10.83 -1.68
N ASP A 246 -17.27 11.60 -0.61
CA ASP A 246 -18.18 12.70 -0.33
C ASP A 246 -17.64 13.94 -1.05
N TYR A 247 -18.27 14.31 -2.16
CA TYR A 247 -17.96 15.53 -2.91
C TYR A 247 -19.07 16.57 -2.72
N LEU A 248 -18.70 17.85 -2.62
CA LEU A 248 -19.63 18.95 -2.78
C LEU A 248 -19.71 19.42 -4.24
N ASP A 249 -18.64 19.21 -4.99
CA ASP A 249 -18.51 19.66 -6.37
C ASP A 249 -19.30 18.75 -7.33
N ASN A 250 -19.94 19.37 -8.33
CA ASN A 250 -20.57 18.67 -9.45
C ASN A 250 -19.75 18.82 -10.75
N TRP A 251 -18.46 19.14 -10.62
CA TRP A 251 -17.54 19.33 -11.72
C TRP A 251 -16.26 18.54 -11.49
N LEU A 252 -15.49 18.33 -12.57
CA LEU A 252 -14.14 17.80 -12.54
C LEU A 252 -13.24 18.71 -13.37
N ARG A 253 -12.24 19.32 -12.74
CA ARG A 253 -11.27 20.19 -13.38
C ARG A 253 -10.09 19.38 -13.88
N LEU A 254 -9.64 19.67 -15.10
CA LEU A 254 -8.43 19.09 -15.67
C LEU A 254 -7.23 19.99 -15.37
N ASP A 255 -6.22 19.43 -14.69
CA ASP A 255 -4.96 20.12 -14.36
C ASP A 255 -3.79 19.59 -15.18
N TYR A 256 -3.85 18.32 -15.62
CA TYR A 256 -2.84 17.72 -16.50
C TYR A 256 -3.43 16.53 -17.24
N PHE A 257 -2.99 16.28 -18.48
CA PHE A 257 -3.14 14.98 -19.09
C PHE A 257 -1.89 14.55 -19.86
N GLY A 258 -1.77 13.25 -20.07
CA GLY A 258 -0.81 12.71 -20.99
C GLY A 258 -1.25 11.36 -21.55
N VAL A 259 -0.55 10.98 -22.61
CA VAL A 259 -0.76 9.73 -23.34
C VAL A 259 0.59 9.05 -23.45
N SER A 260 0.62 7.75 -23.18
CA SER A 260 1.79 6.91 -23.41
C SER A 260 1.46 5.70 -24.24
N ALA A 261 2.40 5.27 -25.07
CA ALA A 261 2.35 4.03 -25.83
C ALA A 261 3.39 3.07 -25.23
N GLU A 262 2.98 1.91 -24.72
CA GLU A 262 3.91 0.93 -24.15
C GLU A 262 4.93 1.53 -23.16
N THR A 263 4.52 2.48 -22.31
CA THR A 263 5.36 3.23 -21.35
C THR A 263 6.33 4.27 -21.95
N VAL A 264 6.12 4.66 -23.20
CA VAL A 264 6.75 5.84 -23.81
C VAL A 264 5.73 6.97 -23.86
N GLY A 265 5.98 8.04 -23.12
CA GLY A 265 5.17 9.27 -23.17
C GLY A 265 5.22 9.88 -24.56
N VAL A 266 4.08 9.96 -25.24
CA VAL A 266 3.95 10.52 -26.59
C VAL A 266 3.33 11.91 -26.60
N LEU A 267 2.60 12.26 -25.54
CA LEU A 267 1.94 13.55 -25.39
C LEU A 267 1.77 13.85 -23.91
N SER A 268 2.10 15.08 -23.48
CA SER A 268 1.80 15.63 -22.16
C SER A 268 1.36 17.08 -22.28
N LEU A 269 0.41 17.49 -21.44
CA LEU A 269 0.00 18.88 -21.27
C LEU A 269 -0.32 19.15 -19.80
N LEU A 270 0.35 20.14 -19.23
CA LEU A 270 0.15 20.65 -17.88
C LEU A 270 -0.51 22.04 -17.92
N TRP A 271 -1.62 22.17 -17.19
CA TRP A 271 -2.29 23.45 -16.98
C TRP A 271 -2.30 23.82 -15.49
N ASP A 272 -1.15 24.29 -15.01
CA ASP A 272 -0.95 24.67 -13.60
C ASP A 272 -0.61 26.16 -13.45
N GLN A 273 -1.51 27.01 -13.96
CA GLN A 273 -1.32 28.47 -13.96
C GLN A 273 -1.36 29.09 -12.54
N GLU A 274 -2.00 28.41 -11.57
CA GLU A 274 -2.19 28.92 -10.20
C GLU A 274 -1.23 28.25 -9.18
N ASP A 275 -0.23 27.47 -9.62
CA ASP A 275 0.67 26.68 -8.76
C ASP A 275 -0.11 25.82 -7.73
N ILE A 276 -1.22 25.24 -8.21
CA ILE A 276 -2.11 24.37 -7.45
C ILE A 276 -1.39 23.06 -7.17
N LEU A 277 -0.71 22.56 -8.20
CA LEU A 277 0.23 21.46 -8.10
C LEU A 277 1.55 22.07 -7.62
N LYS A 278 2.03 21.75 -6.41
CA LYS A 278 3.18 22.41 -5.75
C LYS A 278 4.54 22.10 -6.41
N PHE A 279 4.59 21.96 -7.73
CA PHE A 279 5.78 21.64 -8.50
C PHE A 279 6.81 22.74 -8.47
N ARG A 280 6.41 23.99 -8.70
CA ARG A 280 7.32 25.13 -8.84
C ARG A 280 8.04 25.48 -7.53
N LYS A 281 7.53 24.98 -6.39
CA LYS A 281 8.12 25.18 -5.06
C LYS A 281 9.32 24.25 -4.76
N GLN A 282 9.63 23.29 -5.62
CA GLN A 282 10.78 22.40 -5.41
C GLN A 282 12.08 23.15 -5.74
N LYS A 283 13.14 22.96 -4.92
CA LYS A 283 14.41 23.71 -5.04
C LYS A 283 15.04 23.67 -6.43
N GLN A 284 14.81 22.57 -7.17
CA GLN A 284 15.28 22.37 -8.53
C GLN A 284 14.63 23.27 -9.59
N PHE A 285 13.61 24.06 -9.21
CA PHE A 285 12.87 24.98 -10.07
C PHE A 285 12.95 26.43 -9.61
N LYS A 286 13.87 26.74 -8.69
CA LYS A 286 14.06 28.11 -8.21
C LYS A 286 14.94 28.88 -9.18
N PHE A 287 14.61 30.14 -9.40
CA PHE A 287 15.48 31.09 -10.09
C PHE A 287 16.74 31.31 -9.24
N ASP A 288 17.91 31.06 -9.83
CA ASP A 288 19.20 31.31 -9.16
C ASP A 288 19.53 32.81 -9.05
N SER A 289 18.77 33.69 -9.73
CA SER A 289 18.90 35.14 -9.62
C SER A 289 17.64 35.84 -10.16
N GLU A 290 16.93 36.59 -9.31
CA GLU A 290 15.80 37.44 -9.70
C GLU A 290 16.22 38.82 -10.25
N ASN A 291 17.53 39.09 -10.34
CA ASN A 291 18.03 40.39 -10.77
C ASN A 291 18.55 40.31 -12.21
N ASP A 292 18.01 41.18 -13.07
CA ASP A 292 18.42 41.51 -14.44
C ASP A 292 18.23 40.43 -15.52
N ILE A 293 16.99 39.97 -15.74
CA ILE A 293 16.60 39.18 -16.93
C ILE A 293 15.46 39.89 -17.66
N SER A 294 15.51 39.91 -19.00
CA SER A 294 14.46 40.48 -19.84
C SER A 294 13.14 39.70 -19.73
N LYS A 295 12.02 40.30 -20.17
CA LYS A 295 10.72 39.61 -20.17
C LYS A 295 10.71 38.37 -21.06
N GLU A 296 11.37 38.43 -22.21
CA GLU A 296 11.47 37.32 -23.16
C GLU A 296 12.26 36.15 -22.57
N GLU A 297 13.42 36.42 -21.94
CA GLU A 297 14.21 35.39 -21.25
C GLU A 297 13.48 34.78 -20.05
N ARG A 298 12.58 35.54 -19.41
CA ARG A 298 11.74 35.03 -18.34
C ARG A 298 10.67 34.08 -18.88
N GLU A 299 10.00 34.44 -19.97
CA GLU A 299 8.98 33.59 -20.61
C GLU A 299 9.61 32.30 -21.15
N GLU A 300 10.78 32.37 -21.78
CA GLU A 300 11.51 31.19 -22.26
C GLU A 300 11.88 30.24 -21.10
N LYS A 301 12.42 30.77 -20.00
CA LYS A 301 12.73 29.97 -18.80
C LYS A 301 11.48 29.38 -18.15
N GLU A 302 10.36 30.11 -18.11
CA GLU A 302 9.10 29.58 -17.58
C GLU A 302 8.58 28.41 -18.43
N ASN A 303 8.74 28.48 -19.76
CA ASN A 303 8.43 27.37 -20.67
C ASN A 303 9.35 26.16 -20.45
N GLU A 304 10.66 26.36 -20.30
CA GLU A 304 11.60 25.28 -19.98
C GLU A 304 11.26 24.57 -18.66
N ILE A 305 10.92 25.34 -17.63
CA ILE A 305 10.50 24.81 -16.32
C ILE A 305 9.20 24.01 -16.46
N MET A 306 8.25 24.49 -17.26
CA MET A 306 7.00 23.80 -17.55
C MET A 306 7.25 22.46 -18.26
N ASP A 307 8.06 22.45 -19.32
CA ASP A 307 8.39 21.25 -20.08
C ASP A 307 9.14 20.20 -19.26
N PHE A 308 10.09 20.64 -18.42
CA PHE A 308 10.76 19.75 -17.49
C PHE A 308 9.79 19.20 -16.45
N THR A 309 8.88 20.03 -15.93
CA THR A 309 7.85 19.62 -14.96
C THR A 309 6.93 18.58 -15.56
N GLU A 310 6.45 18.80 -16.79
CA GLU A 310 5.65 17.83 -17.56
C GLU A 310 6.39 16.49 -17.71
N SER A 311 7.68 16.54 -18.04
CA SER A 311 8.50 15.35 -18.24
C SER A 311 8.66 14.54 -16.95
N VAL A 312 8.97 15.21 -15.83
CA VAL A 312 9.09 14.57 -14.50
C VAL A 312 7.76 13.99 -14.03
N LEU A 313 6.66 14.70 -14.28
CA LEU A 313 5.31 14.23 -13.98
C LEU A 313 4.99 12.94 -14.72
N THR A 314 5.19 12.97 -16.04
CA THR A 314 4.97 11.84 -16.94
C THR A 314 5.73 10.61 -16.44
N ALA A 315 7.03 10.75 -16.21
CA ALA A 315 7.88 9.65 -15.75
C ALA A 315 7.42 9.05 -14.40
N LYS A 316 6.99 9.89 -13.45
CA LYS A 316 6.47 9.44 -12.15
C LYS A 316 5.15 8.66 -12.29
N ILE A 317 4.26 9.11 -13.17
CA ILE A 317 2.97 8.47 -13.45
C ILE A 317 3.22 7.13 -14.16
N GLU A 318 4.08 7.08 -15.17
CA GLU A 318 4.41 5.85 -15.89
C GLU A 318 5.08 4.80 -15.00
N ALA A 319 6.01 5.20 -14.15
CA ALA A 319 6.63 4.31 -13.16
C ALA A 319 5.57 3.71 -12.20
N THR A 320 4.56 4.49 -11.81
CA THR A 320 3.43 4.03 -10.99
C THR A 320 2.65 2.93 -11.70
N ILE A 321 2.30 3.15 -12.97
CA ILE A 321 1.57 2.16 -13.79
C ILE A 321 2.40 0.88 -13.94
N ALA A 322 3.68 1.01 -14.30
CA ALA A 322 4.57 -0.13 -14.55
C ALA A 322 4.70 -1.05 -13.33
N ILE A 323 4.82 -0.47 -12.12
CA ILE A 323 4.90 -1.26 -10.88
C ILE A 323 3.59 -2.04 -10.64
N ILE A 324 2.43 -1.43 -10.87
CA ILE A 324 1.13 -2.09 -10.68
C ILE A 324 0.94 -3.20 -11.71
N ILE A 325 1.26 -2.95 -12.98
CA ILE A 325 1.23 -3.97 -14.04
C ILE A 325 2.11 -5.16 -13.68
N ALA A 326 3.36 -4.92 -13.27
CA ALA A 326 4.32 -5.96 -12.94
C ALA A 326 3.90 -6.82 -11.73
N ASN A 327 3.29 -6.22 -10.71
CA ASN A 327 2.97 -6.92 -9.45
C ASN A 327 1.56 -7.52 -9.41
N MET A 328 0.59 -6.83 -10.00
CA MET A 328 -0.83 -7.20 -9.91
C MET A 328 -1.41 -7.73 -11.22
N LYS A 329 -0.68 -7.67 -12.33
CA LYS A 329 -1.22 -7.92 -13.68
C LYS A 329 -2.48 -7.09 -13.95
N GLY A 330 -2.45 -5.82 -13.55
CA GLY A 330 -3.55 -4.89 -13.68
C GLY A 330 -3.04 -3.47 -13.81
N TYR A 331 -3.96 -2.49 -13.85
CA TYR A 331 -3.61 -1.08 -13.90
C TYR A 331 -4.46 -0.29 -12.89
N PRO A 332 -3.94 0.81 -12.34
CA PRO A 332 -4.77 1.70 -11.51
C PRO A 332 -5.82 2.34 -12.41
N ARG A 333 -7.10 2.31 -12.04
CA ARG A 333 -8.13 3.11 -12.72
C ARG A 333 -8.07 4.57 -12.26
N TRP A 334 -7.89 4.75 -10.97
CA TRP A 334 -7.61 6.05 -10.36
C TRP A 334 -6.92 5.88 -9.00
N ILE A 335 -6.21 6.91 -8.57
CA ILE A 335 -5.60 7.06 -7.25
C ILE A 335 -6.11 8.39 -6.70
N SER A 336 -6.71 8.37 -5.51
CA SER A 336 -7.33 9.55 -4.90
C SER A 336 -6.43 10.14 -3.83
N ILE A 337 -6.31 11.46 -3.88
CA ILE A 337 -5.54 12.28 -2.95
C ILE A 337 -6.52 13.25 -2.29
N LYS A 338 -6.65 13.17 -0.98
CA LYS A 338 -7.48 14.08 -0.20
C LYS A 338 -6.73 15.39 0.03
N SER A 339 -7.15 16.45 -0.65
CA SER A 339 -6.57 17.79 -0.54
C SER A 339 -7.22 18.62 0.58
N GLY A 340 -8.45 18.30 0.96
CA GLY A 340 -9.19 18.99 2.03
C GLY A 340 -10.44 18.25 2.49
N PHE A 341 -11.31 18.95 3.24
CA PHE A 341 -12.64 18.42 3.58
C PHE A 341 -13.48 18.32 2.30
N GLN A 342 -13.91 17.11 1.95
CA GLN A 342 -14.69 16.81 0.73
C GLN A 342 -14.07 17.30 -0.59
N LYS A 343 -12.74 17.54 -0.58
CA LYS A 343 -11.96 17.95 -1.75
C LYS A 343 -10.92 16.90 -2.08
N TYR A 344 -10.92 16.47 -3.34
CA TYR A 344 -10.10 15.39 -3.82
C TYR A 344 -9.46 15.71 -5.16
N ARG A 345 -8.22 15.24 -5.32
CA ARG A 345 -7.55 15.12 -6.61
C ARG A 345 -7.40 13.66 -6.99
N PHE A 346 -7.34 13.41 -8.28
CA PHE A 346 -7.23 12.07 -8.83
C PHE A 346 -6.12 12.01 -9.86
N LEU A 347 -5.24 11.02 -9.70
CA LEU A 347 -4.47 10.48 -10.83
C LEU A 347 -5.35 9.42 -11.47
N SER A 348 -5.88 9.68 -12.66
CA SER A 348 -6.76 8.75 -13.36
C SER A 348 -6.04 8.10 -14.54
N PHE A 349 -6.45 6.89 -14.89
CA PHE A 349 -5.88 6.15 -16.01
C PHE A 349 -6.96 5.41 -16.78
N LYS A 350 -6.81 5.38 -18.09
CA LYS A 350 -7.65 4.63 -19.02
C LYS A 350 -6.76 3.91 -20.02
N LYS A 351 -6.86 2.58 -20.03
CA LYS A 351 -6.28 1.78 -21.10
C LYS A 351 -7.05 2.05 -22.39
N LEU A 352 -6.34 2.37 -23.45
CA LEU A 352 -6.87 2.60 -24.79
C LEU A 352 -6.47 1.43 -25.70
N GLU A 353 -6.94 1.47 -26.94
CA GLU A 353 -6.53 0.54 -27.99
C GLU A 353 -5.04 0.69 -28.31
N ASN A 354 -4.49 -0.26 -29.06
CA ASN A 354 -3.11 -0.22 -29.55
C ASN A 354 -2.03 0.02 -28.47
N GLN A 355 -2.30 -0.45 -27.24
CA GLN A 355 -1.39 -0.37 -26.10
C GLN A 355 -1.11 1.06 -25.62
N PHE A 356 -2.01 2.00 -25.92
CA PHE A 356 -1.97 3.34 -25.34
C PHE A 356 -2.58 3.37 -23.93
N PHE A 357 -2.08 4.28 -23.11
CA PHE A 357 -2.63 4.66 -21.82
C PHE A 357 -2.85 6.16 -21.80
N LEU A 358 -4.08 6.58 -21.55
CA LEU A 358 -4.42 7.95 -21.18
C LEU A 358 -4.33 8.07 -19.67
N TYR A 359 -3.68 9.12 -19.17
CA TYR A 359 -3.66 9.45 -17.77
C TYR A 359 -3.88 10.95 -17.54
N SER A 360 -4.49 11.31 -16.41
CA SER A 360 -4.78 12.70 -16.10
C SER A 360 -4.69 13.00 -14.60
N ILE A 361 -4.36 14.25 -14.28
CA ILE A 361 -4.51 14.84 -12.95
C ILE A 361 -5.76 15.70 -12.99
N THR A 362 -6.69 15.41 -12.09
CA THR A 362 -7.97 16.10 -12.01
C THR A 362 -8.32 16.46 -10.57
N GLU A 363 -9.14 17.50 -10.39
CA GLU A 363 -9.71 17.90 -9.10
C GLU A 363 -11.23 17.92 -9.17
N GLY A 364 -11.93 17.47 -8.12
CA GLY A 364 -13.39 17.53 -8.04
C GLY A 364 -14.04 16.15 -8.01
N ASN A 365 -15.17 15.98 -8.71
CA ASN A 365 -16.02 14.79 -8.64
C ASN A 365 -15.62 13.73 -9.68
N ILE A 366 -15.10 12.60 -9.20
CA ILE A 366 -14.64 11.49 -10.06
C ILE A 366 -15.74 10.88 -10.94
N GLU A 367 -17.01 11.12 -10.65
CA GLU A 367 -18.12 10.62 -11.47
C GLU A 367 -18.16 11.27 -12.84
N LYS A 368 -17.61 12.48 -12.99
CA LYS A 368 -17.48 13.18 -14.27
C LYS A 368 -16.31 12.71 -15.12
N LEU A 369 -15.48 11.78 -14.61
CA LEU A 369 -14.29 11.31 -15.29
C LEU A 369 -14.58 10.70 -16.67
N LYS A 370 -15.71 10.01 -16.84
CA LYS A 370 -16.11 9.47 -18.15
C LYS A 370 -16.37 10.57 -19.19
N SER A 371 -16.94 11.70 -18.76
CA SER A 371 -17.21 12.85 -19.64
C SER A 371 -15.90 13.43 -20.17
N LEU A 372 -14.97 13.72 -19.25
CA LEU A 372 -13.62 14.15 -19.57
C LEU A 372 -12.88 13.15 -20.49
N GLU A 373 -12.92 11.86 -20.18
CA GLU A 373 -12.23 10.85 -20.99
C GLU A 373 -12.81 10.70 -22.40
N SER A 374 -14.13 10.82 -22.56
CA SER A 374 -14.75 10.81 -23.89
C SER A 374 -14.31 12.02 -24.71
N PHE A 375 -14.27 13.20 -24.10
CA PHE A 375 -13.75 14.42 -24.73
C PHE A 375 -12.29 14.23 -25.19
N LEU A 376 -11.41 13.78 -24.29
CA LEU A 376 -9.98 13.59 -24.63
C LEU A 376 -9.80 12.51 -25.72
N VAL A 377 -10.49 11.37 -25.61
CA VAL A 377 -10.38 10.28 -26.60
C VAL A 377 -10.86 10.72 -27.98
N MET A 378 -11.93 11.51 -28.07
CA MET A 378 -12.43 12.05 -29.33
C MET A 378 -11.36 12.86 -30.07
N HIS A 379 -10.56 13.64 -29.34
CA HIS A 379 -9.51 14.48 -29.92
C HIS A 379 -8.16 13.77 -30.12
N LEU A 380 -7.99 12.58 -29.54
CA LEU A 380 -6.79 11.74 -29.68
C LEU A 380 -6.93 10.66 -30.76
N LYS A 381 -8.14 10.45 -31.29
CA LYS A 381 -8.52 9.30 -32.11
C LYS A 381 -7.52 9.03 -33.25
N ASP A 382 -7.20 10.04 -34.04
CA ASP A 382 -6.34 9.88 -35.22
C ASP A 382 -4.91 9.42 -34.86
N GLY A 383 -4.48 9.62 -33.61
CA GLY A 383 -3.13 9.28 -33.13
C GLY A 383 -3.07 7.92 -32.45
N ILE A 384 -4.20 7.43 -31.92
CA ILE A 384 -4.28 6.19 -31.15
C ILE A 384 -4.89 5.01 -31.93
N GLU A 385 -5.39 5.26 -33.14
CA GLU A 385 -5.97 4.23 -34.03
C GLU A 385 -4.96 3.19 -34.53
N LYS A 386 -3.66 3.53 -34.54
CA LYS A 386 -2.57 2.63 -34.93
C LYS A 386 -1.54 2.55 -33.83
N LYS A 387 -0.80 1.44 -33.76
CA LYS A 387 0.37 1.32 -32.87
C LYS A 387 1.35 2.47 -33.11
N PHE A 388 1.95 2.96 -32.04
CA PHE A 388 2.94 4.02 -32.12
C PHE A 388 4.18 3.56 -32.92
N THR A 389 4.55 4.32 -33.95
CA THR A 389 5.69 4.03 -34.83
C THR A 389 6.79 5.10 -34.73
N SER A 390 7.02 5.63 -33.52
CA SER A 390 8.02 6.67 -33.20
C SER A 390 7.87 8.07 -33.83
N SER A 391 6.87 8.30 -34.68
CA SER A 391 6.59 9.65 -35.22
C SER A 391 5.79 10.51 -34.23
N LEU A 392 6.40 11.61 -33.78
CA LEU A 392 5.76 12.57 -32.86
C LEU A 392 4.96 13.68 -33.57
N LYS A 393 5.09 13.83 -34.89
CA LYS A 393 4.48 14.95 -35.64
C LYS A 393 2.97 15.04 -35.39
N THR A 394 2.28 13.90 -35.55
CA THR A 394 0.83 13.80 -35.32
C THR A 394 0.44 14.13 -33.89
N PHE A 395 1.24 13.70 -32.90
CA PHE A 395 0.99 14.00 -31.49
C PHE A 395 1.24 15.47 -31.14
N ASN A 396 2.21 16.12 -31.78
CA ASN A 396 2.46 17.55 -31.61
C ASN A 396 1.29 18.40 -32.16
N GLU A 397 0.76 18.04 -33.33
CA GLU A 397 -0.42 18.70 -33.90
C GLU A 397 -1.65 18.51 -33.00
N MET A 398 -1.85 17.31 -32.44
CA MET A 398 -2.90 17.04 -31.45
C MET A 398 -2.69 17.81 -30.15
N LYS A 399 -1.45 17.91 -29.68
CA LYS A 399 -1.10 18.66 -28.46
C LYS A 399 -1.58 20.12 -28.59
N ILE A 400 -1.26 20.78 -29.70
CA ILE A 400 -1.69 22.17 -29.97
C ILE A 400 -3.22 22.24 -29.98
N LYS A 401 -3.88 21.39 -30.78
CA LYS A 401 -5.35 21.38 -30.90
C LYS A 401 -6.06 21.17 -29.57
N ILE A 402 -5.59 20.24 -28.74
CA ILE A 402 -6.21 19.96 -27.43
C ILE A 402 -5.96 21.12 -26.47
N ARG A 403 -4.75 21.71 -26.48
CA ARG A 403 -4.44 22.90 -25.68
C ARG A 403 -5.44 24.03 -25.96
N ASP A 404 -5.59 24.40 -27.22
CA ASP A 404 -6.46 25.50 -27.63
C ASP A 404 -7.92 25.26 -27.22
N ILE A 405 -8.43 24.04 -27.43
CA ILE A 405 -9.82 23.71 -27.07
C ILE A 405 -10.01 23.74 -25.54
N VAL A 406 -9.10 23.16 -24.76
CA VAL A 406 -9.23 23.12 -23.31
C VAL A 406 -9.17 24.52 -22.69
N GLU A 407 -8.39 25.43 -23.26
CA GLU A 407 -8.32 26.82 -22.82
C GLU A 407 -9.63 27.59 -23.05
N THR A 408 -10.48 27.16 -23.99
CA THR A 408 -11.84 27.72 -24.15
C THR A 408 -12.86 27.22 -23.12
N ILE A 409 -12.55 26.15 -22.38
CA ILE A 409 -13.47 25.58 -21.39
C ILE A 409 -13.39 26.41 -20.11
N PRO A 410 -14.51 26.95 -19.58
CA PRO A 410 -14.53 27.76 -18.38
C PRO A 410 -13.87 27.04 -17.19
N GLU A 411 -12.78 27.62 -16.68
CA GLU A 411 -11.96 27.08 -15.59
C GLU A 411 -11.49 25.63 -15.82
N ARG A 412 -11.55 25.13 -17.07
CA ARG A 412 -11.27 23.74 -17.46
C ARG A 412 -12.13 22.72 -16.70
N LYS A 413 -13.36 23.11 -16.32
CA LYS A 413 -14.31 22.29 -15.55
C LYS A 413 -15.27 21.52 -16.46
N PHE A 414 -15.36 20.22 -16.23
CA PHE A 414 -16.25 19.29 -16.91
C PHE A 414 -17.40 18.91 -15.98
N TYR A 415 -18.63 18.91 -16.51
CA TYR A 415 -19.87 18.67 -15.75
C TYR A 415 -20.56 17.37 -16.11
#